data_AF-J0UYS3-F1
#
_entry.id   AF-J0UYS3-F1
#
_cell.length_a   1.000
_cell.length_b   1.000
_cell.length_c   1.000
_cell.angle_alpha   90.00
_cell.angle_beta   90.00
_cell.angle_gamma   90.00
#
_symmetry.space_group_name_H-M   'P 1'
#
loop_
_entity.id
_entity.type
_entity.pdbx_description
1 polymer ?
#
loop_
_entity_poly.entity_id
_entity_poly.type
_entity_poly.pdbx_seq_one_letter_code
_entity_poly.pdbx_strand_id
1 'polypeptide(L)' 'MILSIESSCDDSSIAITEIETKKLVFHKKISQALEHSNYGGVVPELASRLHTEALP' A
#
# COMPACT_ATOMS: atom_id res chain seq x y z
N MET A 1 -6.82 -4.66 -18.45
CA MET A 1 -6.55 -4.70 -16.99
C MET A 1 -5.71 -3.49 -16.62
N ILE A 2 -5.92 -2.92 -15.44
CA ILE A 2 -5.11 -1.87 -14.82
C ILE A 2 -4.54 -2.44 -13.53
N LEU A 3 -3.21 -2.38 -13.38
CA LEU A 3 -2.55 -2.60 -12.10
C LEU A 3 -2.38 -1.24 -11.42
N SER A 4 -2.96 -1.09 -10.24
CA SER A 4 -2.79 0.07 -9.38
C SER A 4 -1.85 -0.28 -8.23
N ILE A 5 -0.92 0.61 -7.93
CA ILE A 5 -0.01 0.52 -6.78
C ILE A 5 -0.22 1.80 -5.98
N GLU A 6 -0.33 1.67 -4.66
CA GLU A 6 -0.38 2.80 -3.76
C GLU A 6 0.65 2.67 -2.62
N SER A 7 1.42 3.74 -2.42
CA SER A 7 2.54 3.85 -1.48
C SER A 7 2.80 5.31 -1.08
N SER A 8 1.75 6.12 -0.93
CA SER A 8 1.88 7.56 -0.67
C SER A 8 2.17 7.93 0.79
N CYS A 9 1.78 7.09 1.75
CA CYS A 9 1.87 7.38 3.18
C CYS A 9 2.39 6.17 3.98
N ASP A 10 1.52 5.45 4.69
CA ASP A 10 1.87 4.35 5.62
C ASP A 10 1.18 3.02 5.25
N ASP A 11 0.48 2.98 4.12
CA ASP A 11 -0.12 1.77 3.58
C ASP A 11 0.52 1.42 2.22
N SER A 12 0.89 0.16 2.04
CA SER A 12 1.24 -0.41 0.73
C SER A 12 0.05 -1.17 0.18
N SER A 13 -0.44 -0.81 -1.00
CA SER A 13 -1.59 -1.49 -1.61
C SER A 13 -1.38 -1.78 -3.09
N ILE A 14 -1.99 -2.88 -3.55
CA ILE A 14 -2.07 -3.24 -4.97
C ILE A 14 -3.51 -3.58 -5.34
N ALA A 15 -3.91 -3.30 -6.59
CA ALA A 15 -5.22 -3.69 -7.12
C ALA A 15 -5.16 -4.01 -8.61
N ILE A 16 -6.04 -4.92 -9.05
CA ILE A 16 -6.27 -5.23 -10.46
C ILE A 16 -7.70 -4.84 -10.81
N THR A 17 -7.86 -3.98 -11.82
CA THR A 17 -9.15 -3.51 -12.31
C THR A 17 -9.33 -3.88 -13.78
N GLU A 18 -10.49 -4.42 -14.15
CA GLU A 18 -10.85 -4.67 -15.54
C GLU A 18 -11.27 -3.35 -16.21
N ILE A 19 -10.74 -3.07 -17.42
CA ILE A 19 -10.93 -1.76 -18.07
C ILE A 19 -12.36 -1.59 -18.59
N GLU A 20 -12.88 -2.62 -19.26
CA GLU A 20 -14.18 -2.54 -19.95
C GLU A 20 -15.34 -2.44 -18.96
N THR A 21 -15.33 -3.28 -17.93
CA THR A 21 -16.41 -3.35 -16.93
C THR A 21 -16.17 -2.44 -15.73
N LYS A 22 -14.95 -1.89 -15.57
CA LYS A 22 -14.51 -1.15 -14.39
C LYS A 22 -14.54 -1.98 -13.10
N LYS A 23 -14.60 -3.30 -13.21
CA LYS A 23 -14.70 -4.22 -12.06
C LYS A 23 -13.36 -4.33 -11.34
N LEU A 24 -13.39 -4.24 -10.01
CA LEU A 24 -12.26 -4.63 -9.16
C LEU A 24 -12.14 -6.15 -9.14
N VAL A 25 -11.04 -6.66 -9.68
CA VAL A 25 -10.74 -8.10 -9.78
C VAL A 25 -9.98 -8.58 -8.56
N PHE A 26 -9.06 -7.77 -8.05
CA PHE A 26 -8.23 -8.08 -6.90
C PHE A 26 -7.82 -6.81 -6.18
N HIS A 27 -7.67 -6.87 -4.85
CA HIS A 27 -6.94 -5.87 -4.09
C HIS A 27 -6.28 -6.50 -2.87
N LYS A 28 -5.16 -5.91 -2.44
CA LYS A 28 -4.49 -6.23 -1.17
C LYS A 28 -3.93 -4.94 -0.58
N LYS A 29 -4.10 -4.78 0.73
CA LYS A 29 -3.53 -3.69 1.54
C LYS A 29 -2.64 -4.29 2.62
N ILE A 30 -1.50 -3.65 2.87
CA ILE A 30 -0.56 -3.93 3.96
C ILE A 30 -0.39 -2.61 4.71
N SER A 31 -0.71 -2.60 6.01
CA SER A 31 -0.68 -1.39 6.82
C SER A 31 0.52 -1.36 7.75
N GLN A 32 1.12 -0.19 7.92
CA GLN A 32 2.29 0.04 8.79
C GLN A 32 1.90 0.67 10.15
N ALA A 33 0.61 0.67 10.49
CA ALA A 33 0.11 1.31 11.70
C ALA A 33 0.74 0.76 12.99
N LEU A 34 1.07 -0.54 13.03
CA LEU A 34 1.69 -1.16 14.20
C LEU A 34 3.13 -0.67 14.38
N GLU A 35 3.86 -0.55 13.29
CA GLU A 35 5.24 -0.10 13.22
C GLU A 35 5.35 1.38 13.63
N HIS A 36 4.41 2.20 13.17
CA HIS A 36 4.32 3.63 13.53
C HIS A 36 3.76 3.89 14.93
N SER A 37 3.03 2.94 15.54
CA SER A 37 2.42 3.11 16.86
C SER A 37 3.45 3.46 17.96
N ASN A 38 4.67 2.96 17.83
CA ASN A 38 5.78 3.21 18.76
C ASN A 38 6.26 4.68 18.77
N TYR A 39 5.91 5.45 17.73
CA TYR A 39 6.40 6.81 17.51
C TYR A 39 5.31 7.87 17.65
N GLY A 40 4.06 7.46 17.89
CA GLY A 40 2.91 8.37 18.00
C GLY A 40 2.50 9.05 16.69
N GLY A 41 3.00 8.57 15.55
CA GLY A 41 2.70 9.10 14.23
C GLY A 41 3.55 8.47 13.13
N VAL A 42 3.25 8.84 11.87
CA VAL A 42 4.00 8.36 10.71
C VAL A 42 5.41 8.92 10.72
N VAL A 43 6.39 8.03 10.57
CA VAL A 43 7.82 8.33 10.48
C VAL A 43 8.22 8.14 9.01
N PRO A 44 8.47 9.23 8.24
CA PRO A 44 8.61 9.14 6.78
C PRO A 44 9.68 8.15 6.29
N GLU A 45 10.84 8.12 6.95
CA GLU A 45 11.93 7.20 6.61
C GLU A 45 11.56 5.73 6.87
N LEU A 46 10.86 5.45 7.97
CA LEU A 46 10.39 4.10 8.28
C LEU A 46 9.35 3.64 7.26
N ALA A 47 8.43 4.52 6.87
CA ALA A 47 7.40 4.21 5.90
C ALA A 47 8.00 3.84 4.52
N SER A 48 8.99 4.61 4.06
CA SER A 48 9.74 4.35 2.83
C SER A 48 10.38 2.94 2.82
N ARG A 49 11.00 2.53 3.93
CA ARG A 49 11.61 1.19 4.05
C ARG A 49 10.56 0.08 4.03
N LEU A 50 9.48 0.24 4.80
CA LEU A 50 8.40 -0.73 4.87
C LEU A 50 7.66 -0.87 3.54
N HIS A 51 7.55 0.18 2.72
CA HIS A 51 7.06 0.06 1.35
C HIS A 51 7.95 -0.83 0.50
N THR A 52 9.26 -0.66 0.60
CA THR A 52 10.27 -1.44 -0.15
C THR A 52 10.29 -2.91 0.28
N GLU A 53 10.00 -3.22 1.55
CA GLU A 53 9.91 -4.60 2.05
C GLU A 53 8.59 -5.28 1.68
N ALA A 54 7.49 -4.52 1.66
CA ALA A 54 6.14 -5.05 1.47
C ALA A 54 5.76 -5.23 -0.02
N LEU A 55 6.34 -4.43 -0.91
CA LEU A 55 6.13 -4.50 -2.35
C LEU A 55 7.32 -5.22 -3.00
N PRO A 56 7.10 -6.15 -3.95
CA PRO A 56 8.16 -6.89 -4.63
C PRO A 56 9.06 -6.02 -5.52
#